data_AF-A0A7D5SE54-F1
#
_entry.id   AF-A0A7D5SE54-F1
#
_cell.length_a   1.000
_cell.length_b   1.000
_cell.length_c   1.000
_cell.angle_alpha   90.00
_cell.angle_beta   90.00
_cell.angle_gamma   90.00
#
_symmetry.space_group_name_H-M   'P 1'
#
loop_
_entity.id
_entity.type
_entity.pdbx_description
1 polymer ?
#
loop_
_entity_poly.entity_id
_entity_poly.type
_entity_poly.pdbx_seq_one_letter_code
_entity_poly.pdbx_strand_id
1 'polypeptide(L)'
;MIRKFVYLLPVLYLLSCNRDEIPLSSSLTLQLDYTVDQKNLFIDTSWYINSAGNSFTINHLEYYISGITFIRSAGDNVRISDYFYIDATKAEYASIQIRNIPMGSYESLVLHIGLLPDQNISYALPPTIENSNMAWPG
;
A
#
# COMPACT_ATOMS: atom_id res chain seq x y z
N MET A 1 16.20 -72.99 22.94
CA MET A 1 15.57 -73.02 21.61
C MET A 1 14.77 -71.75 21.45
N ILE A 2 15.31 -70.77 20.72
CA ILE A 2 14.76 -69.41 20.58
C ILE A 2 13.67 -69.43 19.48
N ARG A 3 12.43 -69.09 19.79
CA ARG A 3 11.42 -68.73 18.77
C ARG A 3 11.27 -67.22 18.77
N LYS A 4 11.71 -66.62 17.66
CA LYS A 4 11.74 -65.18 17.42
C LYS A 4 10.31 -64.64 17.32
N PHE A 5 10.00 -63.66 18.17
CA PHE A 5 8.80 -62.83 18.07
C PHE A 5 8.96 -61.91 16.85
N VAL A 6 8.05 -62.00 15.87
CA VAL A 6 7.99 -61.08 14.73
C VAL A 6 6.76 -60.20 14.92
N TYR A 7 6.97 -59.03 15.51
CA TYR A 7 5.96 -57.96 15.53
C TYR A 7 6.00 -57.25 14.17
N LEU A 8 4.94 -57.40 13.38
CA LEU A 8 4.74 -56.68 12.13
C LEU A 8 4.26 -55.26 12.47
N LEU A 9 5.19 -54.31 12.51
CA LEU A 9 4.94 -52.89 12.72
C LEU A 9 4.26 -52.31 11.45
N PRO A 10 3.08 -51.66 11.52
CA PRO A 10 2.49 -51.04 10.35
C PRO A 10 3.21 -49.71 10.08
N VAL A 11 4.12 -49.72 9.11
CA VAL A 11 4.74 -48.49 8.57
C VAL A 11 3.73 -47.84 7.64
N LEU A 12 2.81 -47.05 8.19
CA LEU A 12 1.75 -46.39 7.42
C LEU A 12 1.50 -44.95 7.89
N TYR A 13 2.54 -44.10 7.99
CA TYR A 13 2.34 -42.72 8.48
C TYR A 13 3.24 -41.61 7.92
N LEU A 14 3.81 -41.70 6.71
CA LEU A 14 4.60 -40.57 6.17
C LEU A 14 4.33 -40.24 4.70
N LEU A 15 3.06 -40.17 4.32
CA LEU A 15 2.64 -39.31 3.20
C LEU A 15 2.12 -37.99 3.79
N SER A 16 3.00 -37.25 4.49
CA SER A 16 2.75 -35.84 4.78
C SER A 16 2.96 -35.05 3.48
N CYS A 17 1.92 -35.01 2.66
CA CYS A 17 1.85 -34.13 1.52
C CYS A 17 1.66 -32.71 2.07
N ASN A 18 2.75 -31.98 2.26
CA ASN A 18 2.66 -30.52 2.35
C ASN A 18 2.19 -30.06 0.97
N ARG A 19 0.88 -29.88 0.81
CA ARG A 19 0.39 -29.08 -0.30
C ARG A 19 0.85 -27.67 0.03
N ASP A 20 1.74 -27.13 -0.79
CA ASP A 20 1.99 -25.70 -0.77
C ASP A 20 0.65 -25.03 -1.05
N GLU A 21 0.00 -24.53 0.00
CA GLU A 21 -1.21 -23.75 -0.15
C GLU A 21 -0.82 -22.50 -0.93
N ILE A 22 -1.33 -22.36 -2.15
CA ILE A 22 -1.16 -21.11 -2.90
C ILE A 22 -1.84 -20.04 -2.04
N PRO A 23 -1.09 -19.06 -1.49
CA PRO A 23 -1.69 -18.06 -0.63
C PRO A 23 -2.69 -17.28 -1.48
N LEU A 24 -3.97 -17.37 -1.11
CA LEU A 24 -5.01 -16.59 -1.77
C LEU A 24 -4.69 -15.11 -1.61
N SER A 25 -4.68 -14.37 -2.71
CA SER A 25 -4.43 -12.93 -2.73
C SER A 25 -5.58 -12.18 -3.41
N SER A 26 -5.84 -10.96 -2.95
CA SER A 26 -6.84 -10.06 -3.51
C SER A 26 -6.21 -8.73 -3.95
N SER A 27 -7.02 -7.89 -4.60
CA SER A 27 -6.69 -6.50 -4.90
C SER A 27 -7.58 -5.56 -4.09
N LEU A 28 -7.04 -4.40 -3.74
CA LEU A 28 -7.74 -3.35 -3.01
C LEU A 28 -7.54 -2.02 -3.74
N THR A 29 -8.55 -1.17 -3.69
CA THR A 29 -8.48 0.19 -4.22
C THR A 29 -8.63 1.18 -3.06
N LEU A 30 -7.65 2.06 -2.90
CA LEU A 30 -7.74 3.20 -2.00
C LEU A 30 -8.21 4.42 -2.81
N GLN A 31 -9.31 5.02 -2.40
CA GLN A 31 -9.80 6.30 -2.94
C GLN A 31 -9.36 7.44 -2.03
N LEU A 32 -8.92 8.55 -2.62
CA LEU A 32 -8.44 9.73 -1.90
C LEU A 32 -9.41 10.89 -2.13
N ASP A 33 -10.07 11.32 -1.05
CA ASP A 33 -10.98 12.46 -1.05
C ASP A 33 -10.39 13.59 -0.19
N TYR A 34 -10.58 14.84 -0.63
CA TYR A 34 -10.00 16.01 0.02
C TYR A 34 -11.07 16.97 0.50
N THR A 35 -10.85 17.52 1.69
CA THR A 35 -11.69 18.58 2.25
C THR A 35 -10.83 19.70 2.85
N VAL A 36 -11.37 20.91 2.84
CA VAL A 36 -10.85 22.09 3.54
C VAL A 36 -11.95 22.58 4.46
N ASP A 37 -11.70 22.55 5.78
CA ASP A 37 -12.69 22.86 6.82
C ASP A 37 -14.04 22.16 6.59
N GLN A 38 -14.00 20.84 6.34
CA GLN A 38 -15.16 19.97 6.09
C GLN A 38 -15.92 20.24 4.78
N LYS A 39 -15.47 21.19 3.96
CA LYS A 39 -16.00 21.41 2.60
C LYS A 39 -15.13 20.65 1.61
N ASN A 40 -15.74 20.08 0.58
CA ASN A 40 -14.97 19.45 -0.48
C ASN A 40 -13.96 20.43 -1.07
N LEU A 41 -12.77 19.90 -1.38
CA LEU A 41 -11.76 20.65 -2.10
C LEU A 41 -12.27 20.94 -3.52
N PHE A 42 -12.23 22.21 -3.90
CA PHE A 42 -12.52 22.70 -5.24
C PHE A 42 -11.29 23.44 -5.74
N ILE A 43 -10.63 22.85 -6.73
CA ILE A 43 -9.45 23.42 -7.37
C ILE A 43 -9.86 24.66 -8.17
N ASP A 44 -9.03 25.71 -8.11
CA ASP A 44 -9.11 26.98 -8.85
C ASP A 44 -10.38 27.84 -8.70
N THR A 45 -11.44 27.30 -8.09
CA THR A 45 -12.80 27.86 -8.17
C THR A 45 -13.34 28.34 -6.83
N SER A 46 -12.60 28.10 -5.74
CA SER A 46 -13.01 28.48 -4.38
C SER A 46 -11.91 29.17 -3.60
N TRP A 47 -12.30 30.22 -2.87
CA TRP A 47 -11.47 30.85 -1.85
C TRP A 47 -11.77 30.21 -0.50
N TYR A 48 -10.70 29.82 0.20
CA TYR A 48 -10.71 29.30 1.56
C TYR A 48 -10.10 30.31 2.52
N ILE A 49 -10.40 30.20 3.81
CA ILE A 49 -9.84 31.06 4.85
C ILE A 49 -9.05 30.17 5.80
N ASN A 50 -7.77 30.46 6.00
CA ASN A 50 -6.98 29.72 6.99
C ASN A 50 -7.29 30.19 8.42
N SER A 51 -6.77 29.48 9.42
CA SER A 51 -7.00 29.81 10.84
C SER A 51 -6.52 31.21 11.26
N ALA A 52 -5.63 31.83 10.49
CA ALA A 52 -5.15 33.19 10.69
C ALA A 52 -5.99 34.27 9.97
N GLY A 53 -7.08 33.88 9.30
CA GLY A 53 -7.99 34.81 8.61
C GLY A 53 -7.55 35.20 7.20
N ASN A 54 -6.52 34.56 6.64
CA ASN A 54 -6.05 34.86 5.29
C ASN A 54 -6.78 34.03 4.25
N SER A 55 -7.15 34.67 3.14
CA SER A 55 -7.74 34.01 1.99
C SER A 55 -6.69 33.30 1.16
N PHE A 56 -6.99 32.07 0.72
CA PHE A 56 -6.14 31.30 -0.18
C PHE A 56 -6.97 30.48 -1.18
N THR A 57 -6.35 30.09 -2.27
CA THR A 57 -6.87 29.12 -3.24
C THR A 57 -5.90 27.95 -3.34
N ILE A 58 -6.41 26.79 -3.78
CA ILE A 58 -5.57 25.63 -4.10
C ILE A 58 -5.66 25.44 -5.61
N ASN A 59 -4.52 25.63 -6.28
CA ASN A 59 -4.40 25.50 -7.74
C ASN A 59 -3.65 24.22 -8.14
N HIS A 60 -2.86 23.67 -7.21
CA HIS A 60 -2.04 22.50 -7.45
C HIS A 60 -1.89 21.71 -6.15
N LEU A 61 -2.07 20.39 -6.22
CA LEU A 61 -1.86 19.47 -5.11
C LEU A 61 -1.44 18.12 -5.67
N GLU A 62 -0.12 17.93 -5.74
CA GLU A 62 0.52 16.71 -6.23
C GLU A 62 1.51 16.20 -5.19
N TYR A 63 1.56 14.89 -4.99
CA TYR A 63 2.41 14.25 -3.99
C TYR A 63 2.57 12.76 -4.28
N TYR A 64 3.49 12.10 -3.58
CA TYR A 64 3.58 10.64 -3.61
C TYR A 64 2.92 10.03 -2.38
N ILE A 65 2.33 8.85 -2.50
CA ILE A 65 2.05 7.97 -1.37
C ILE A 65 2.99 6.78 -1.45
N SER A 66 3.65 6.46 -0.35
CA SER A 66 4.60 5.35 -0.27
C SER A 66 4.49 4.59 1.05
N GLY A 67 5.21 3.46 1.12
CA GLY A 67 5.35 2.68 2.36
C GLY A 67 4.04 2.14 2.90
N ILE A 68 3.09 1.83 2.01
CA ILE A 68 1.80 1.30 2.38
C ILE A 68 2.00 -0.02 3.13
N THR A 69 1.52 -0.09 4.36
CA THR A 69 1.69 -1.27 5.22
C THR A 69 0.36 -1.64 5.84
N PHE A 70 -0.10 -2.85 5.57
CA PHE A 70 -1.28 -3.43 6.20
C PHE A 70 -0.86 -4.14 7.48
N ILE A 71 -1.43 -3.69 8.61
CA ILE A 71 -1.13 -4.24 9.93
C ILE A 71 -2.10 -5.38 10.22
N ARG A 72 -1.57 -6.56 10.54
CA ARG A 72 -2.37 -7.74 10.88
C ARG A 72 -2.54 -7.85 12.39
N SER A 73 -3.66 -8.45 12.81
CA SER A 73 -3.89 -8.81 14.22
C SER A 73 -2.98 -9.94 14.71
N ALA A 74 -2.52 -10.79 13.80
CA ALA A 74 -1.60 -11.88 14.06
C ALA A 74 -0.74 -12.16 12.82
N GLY A 75 0.53 -12.50 13.04
CA GLY A 75 1.52 -12.73 11.98
C GLY A 75 2.20 -11.45 11.49
N ASP A 76 2.89 -11.54 10.36
CA ASP A 76 3.68 -10.44 9.82
C ASP A 76 2.84 -9.41 9.06
N ASN A 77 3.20 -8.14 9.22
CA ASN A 77 2.61 -7.04 8.46
C ASN A 77 2.92 -7.18 6.97
N VAL A 78 1.99 -6.75 6.12
CA VAL A 78 2.18 -6.78 4.66
C VAL A 78 2.60 -5.40 4.20
N ARG A 79 3.87 -5.27 3.78
CA ARG A 79 4.39 -4.03 3.21
C ARG A 79 4.34 -4.07 1.70
N ILE A 80 3.83 -2.99 1.11
CA ILE A 80 3.85 -2.73 -0.32
C ILE A 80 5.04 -1.80 -0.58
N SER A 81 6.00 -2.25 -1.39
CA SER A 81 7.23 -1.50 -1.69
C SER A 81 7.04 -0.40 -2.74
N ASP A 82 5.86 -0.36 -3.38
CA ASP A 82 5.54 0.61 -4.41
C ASP A 82 5.37 2.03 -3.83
N TYR A 83 5.49 3.00 -4.73
CA TYR A 83 5.07 4.38 -4.51
C TYR A 83 4.04 4.74 -5.58
N PHE A 84 3.18 5.72 -5.28
CA PHE A 84 2.08 6.11 -6.14
C PHE A 84 2.08 7.63 -6.28
N TYR A 85 2.17 8.11 -7.51
CA TYR A 85 1.99 9.53 -7.81
C TYR A 85 0.50 9.88 -7.72
N ILE A 86 0.21 10.96 -7.01
CA ILE A 86 -1.13 11.47 -6.76
C ILE A 86 -1.20 12.90 -7.27
N ASP A 87 -2.26 13.19 -8.01
CA ASP A 87 -2.64 14.52 -8.44
C ASP A 87 -4.11 14.72 -8.06
N ALA A 88 -4.37 15.55 -7.05
CA ALA A 88 -5.71 15.82 -6.54
C ALA A 88 -6.59 16.61 -7.53
N THR A 89 -6.03 17.13 -8.61
CA THR A 89 -6.75 17.83 -9.68
C THR A 89 -7.29 16.88 -10.74
N LYS A 90 -6.79 15.63 -10.78
CA LYS A 90 -7.14 14.61 -11.79
C LYS A 90 -7.66 13.35 -11.12
N ALA A 91 -8.93 13.04 -11.36
CA ALA A 91 -9.60 11.86 -10.75
C ALA A 91 -8.88 10.53 -11.00
N GLU A 92 -8.17 10.39 -12.13
CA GLU A 92 -7.42 9.16 -12.46
C GLU A 92 -6.22 8.91 -11.53
N TYR A 93 -5.66 9.97 -10.94
CA TYR A 93 -4.54 9.89 -9.98
C TYR A 93 -5.00 9.93 -8.52
N ALA A 94 -6.31 10.05 -8.27
CA ALA A 94 -6.89 10.03 -6.92
C ALA A 94 -7.25 8.62 -6.41
N SER A 95 -6.81 7.57 -7.12
CA SER A 95 -7.13 6.18 -6.84
C SER A 95 -5.89 5.30 -6.93
N ILE A 96 -5.58 4.58 -5.84
CA ILE A 96 -4.44 3.66 -5.77
C ILE A 96 -4.94 2.22 -5.86
N GLN A 97 -4.50 1.50 -6.89
CA GLN A 97 -4.72 0.04 -6.99
C GLN A 97 -3.56 -0.73 -6.38
N ILE A 98 -3.84 -1.48 -5.33
CA ILE A 98 -2.88 -2.38 -4.69
C ILE A 98 -3.28 -3.80 -5.01
N ARG A 99 -2.35 -4.57 -5.56
CA ARG A 99 -2.57 -5.96 -5.97
C ARG A 99 -1.82 -6.93 -5.06
N ASN A 100 -2.16 -8.20 -5.16
CA ASN A 100 -1.47 -9.30 -4.48
C ASN A 100 -1.45 -9.18 -2.94
N ILE A 101 -2.51 -8.62 -2.36
CA ILE A 101 -2.65 -8.53 -0.90
C ILE A 101 -3.09 -9.92 -0.40
N PRO A 102 -2.32 -10.61 0.45
CA PRO A 102 -2.70 -11.94 0.92
C PRO A 102 -3.96 -11.86 1.78
N MET A 103 -4.94 -12.73 1.54
CA MET A 103 -6.20 -12.71 2.28
C MET A 103 -5.95 -12.85 3.80
N GLY A 104 -6.77 -12.15 4.58
CA GLY A 104 -6.64 -12.13 6.03
C GLY A 104 -7.40 -10.96 6.66
N SER A 105 -7.35 -10.92 7.99
CA SER A 105 -7.87 -9.79 8.77
C SER A 105 -6.76 -8.77 9.01
N TYR A 106 -7.10 -7.50 8.81
CA TYR A 106 -6.21 -6.37 9.00
C TYR A 106 -6.84 -5.38 9.97
N GLU A 107 -6.04 -4.86 10.88
CA GLU A 107 -6.51 -3.93 11.92
C GLU A 107 -6.33 -2.47 11.53
N SER A 108 -5.28 -2.18 10.74
CA SER A 108 -5.00 -0.82 10.31
C SER A 108 -4.18 -0.78 9.02
N LEU A 109 -4.16 0.41 8.42
CA LEU A 109 -3.39 0.76 7.24
C LEU A 109 -2.46 1.92 7.61
N VAL A 110 -1.17 1.77 7.31
CA VAL A 110 -0.18 2.83 7.42
C VAL A 110 0.20 3.29 6.02
N LEU A 111 0.24 4.60 5.80
CA LEU A 111 0.67 5.23 4.56
C LEU A 111 1.58 6.41 4.87
N HIS A 112 2.52 6.71 3.97
CA HIS A 112 3.40 7.88 4.06
C HIS A 112 3.03 8.84 2.93
N ILE A 113 2.88 10.12 3.27
CA ILE A 113 2.81 11.20 2.28
C ILE A 113 4.24 11.62 1.97
N GLY A 114 4.62 11.55 0.70
CA GLY A 114 5.99 11.65 0.21
C GLY A 114 6.61 10.28 -0.09
N LEU A 115 7.91 10.30 -0.30
CA LEU A 115 8.73 9.11 -0.57
C LEU A 115 9.47 8.67 0.67
N LEU A 116 9.69 7.36 0.79
CA LEU A 116 10.54 6.79 1.82
C LEU A 116 12.01 7.15 1.59
N PRO A 117 12.89 7.10 2.60
CA PRO A 117 14.29 7.52 2.46
C PRO A 117 15.08 6.82 1.35
N ASP A 118 14.78 5.56 1.04
CA ASP A 118 15.41 4.78 -0.03
C ASP A 118 14.90 5.13 -1.43
N GLN A 119 13.73 5.77 -1.52
CA GLN A 119 13.12 6.28 -2.76
C GLN A 119 13.36 7.79 -2.94
N ASN A 120 13.56 8.51 -1.84
CA ASN A 120 13.84 9.94 -1.80
C ASN A 120 15.33 10.22 -2.04
N ILE A 121 15.81 9.77 -3.18
CA ILE A 121 17.20 9.95 -3.63
C ILE A 121 17.12 10.47 -5.06
N SER A 122 17.98 11.44 -5.39
CA SER A 122 18.06 12.01 -6.73
C SER A 122 18.17 10.91 -7.79
N TYR A 123 17.35 11.04 -8.83
CA TYR A 123 17.28 10.08 -9.95
C TYR A 123 16.91 8.63 -9.57
N ALA A 124 16.42 8.35 -8.36
CA ALA A 124 16.02 7.00 -7.96
C ALA A 124 14.70 6.55 -8.61
N LEU A 125 13.87 7.50 -9.02
CA LEU A 125 12.61 7.22 -9.69
C LEU A 125 12.81 7.07 -11.22
N PRO A 126 12.08 6.17 -11.89
CA PRO A 126 12.06 6.08 -13.35
C PRO A 126 11.57 7.39 -13.97
N PRO A 127 12.07 7.77 -15.16
CA PRO A 127 11.75 9.04 -15.81
C PRO A 127 10.39 8.98 -16.53
N THR A 128 9.31 8.77 -15.78
CA THR A 128 7.94 8.94 -16.29
C THR A 128 7.61 10.43 -16.42
N ILE A 129 6.53 10.77 -17.15
CA ILE A 129 6.09 12.16 -17.29
C ILE A 129 5.75 12.74 -15.91
N GLU A 130 5.06 11.97 -15.07
CA GLU A 130 4.68 12.33 -13.71
C GLU A 130 5.91 12.62 -12.85
N ASN A 131 6.86 11.69 -12.80
CA ASN A 131 8.05 11.83 -11.98
C ASN A 131 8.95 12.99 -12.46
N SER A 132 9.03 13.20 -13.77
CA SER A 132 9.84 14.27 -14.35
C SER A 132 9.23 15.67 -14.09
N ASN A 133 7.91 15.76 -13.96
CA ASN A 133 7.22 17.03 -13.70
C ASN A 133 7.27 17.45 -12.22
N MET A 134 7.47 16.51 -11.30
CA MET A 134 7.51 16.78 -9.85
C MET A 134 8.75 17.57 -9.39
N ALA A 135 9.80 17.71 -10.22
CA ALA A 135 11.11 18.31 -9.93
C ALA A 135 11.86 17.76 -8.69
N TRP A 136 11.19 16.92 -7.90
CA TRP A 136 11.63 16.23 -6.70
C TRP A 136 11.13 14.76 -6.75
N PRO A 137 11.91 13.76 -6.30
CA PRO A 137 13.31 13.85 -5.88
C PRO A 137 14.19 13.84 -7.13
N GLY A 138 14.43 15.03 -7.69
CA GLY A 138 15.31 15.22 -8.84
C GLY A 138 16.70 14.71 -8.52
#